data_AF-A0A428WK90-F1
#
_entry.id   AF-A0A428WK90-F1
#
_cell.length_a   1.000
_cell.length_b   1.000
_cell.length_c   1.000
_cell.angle_alpha   90.00
_cell.angle_beta   90.00
_cell.angle_gamma   90.00
#
_symmetry.space_group_name_H-M   'P 1'
#
loop_
_entity.id
_entity.type
_entity.pdbx_description
1 polymer ?
#
loop_
_entity_poly.entity_id
_entity_poly.type
_entity_poly.pdbx_seq_one_letter_code
_entity_poly.pdbx_strand_id
1 'polypeptide(L)'
;MTTTLDAEIPPSTRSGHVAVLPVRHGDRPVGAWIVGSDTAVFRPVVDVSRLAAAALAAAAAATIATVVVTCRRPAIGAVTMGPGGWISLKRTTRPALFSAAPRPWWARMLRAHRLVVER
;
A
#
# COMPACT_ATOMS: atom_id res chain seq x y z
N MET A 1 24.66 -24.68 5.65
CA MET A 1 24.03 -23.79 6.65
C MET A 1 23.08 -24.68 7.45
N THR A 2 23.50 -25.09 8.65
CA THR A 2 22.88 -26.19 9.41
C THR A 2 22.07 -25.58 10.53
N THR A 3 20.74 -25.68 10.45
CA THR A 3 19.83 -25.13 11.47
C THR A 3 19.77 -26.10 12.64
N THR A 4 20.55 -25.86 13.69
CA THR A 4 20.46 -26.61 14.96
C THR A 4 19.22 -26.13 15.72
N LEU A 5 18.30 -27.05 15.96
CA LEU A 5 17.03 -26.80 16.66
C LEU A 5 17.24 -27.26 18.10
N ASP A 6 17.69 -26.35 18.96
CA ASP A 6 17.87 -26.62 20.39
C ASP A 6 16.49 -26.71 21.07
N ALA A 7 15.94 -27.92 21.09
CA ALA A 7 14.74 -28.26 21.83
C ALA A 7 15.14 -28.83 23.20
N GLU A 8 15.14 -27.99 24.23
CA GLU A 8 15.31 -28.45 25.61
C GLU A 8 14.01 -29.14 26.06
N ILE A 9 14.06 -30.45 26.30
CA ILE A 9 12.92 -31.27 26.71
C ILE A 9 12.97 -31.45 28.24
N PRO A 10 12.11 -30.77 29.03
CA PRO A 10 12.06 -30.98 30.47
C PRO A 10 11.47 -32.35 30.84
N PRO A 11 11.86 -32.93 32.00
CA PRO A 11 11.40 -34.26 32.42
C PRO A 11 9.90 -34.24 32.76
N SER A 12 9.13 -35.08 32.05
CA SER A 12 7.68 -35.19 32.13
C SER A 12 7.22 -36.10 33.28
N THR A 13 6.22 -35.65 34.05
CA THR A 13 5.45 -36.50 34.98
C THR A 13 3.98 -36.62 34.50
N ARG A 14 3.41 -37.82 34.68
CA ARG A 14 2.22 -38.42 34.05
C ARG A 14 0.89 -37.63 34.02
N SER A 15 0.15 -37.92 32.93
CA SER A 15 -1.29 -37.76 32.64
C SER A 15 -1.85 -36.34 32.45
N GLY A 16 -2.31 -36.05 31.22
CA GLY A 16 -3.07 -34.83 30.87
C GLY A 16 -2.23 -33.59 30.62
N HIS A 17 -0.91 -33.71 30.53
CA HIS A 17 -0.01 -32.57 30.42
C HIS A 17 0.06 -32.09 28.97
N VAL A 18 -0.62 -30.97 28.69
CA VAL A 18 -0.41 -30.22 27.44
C VAL A 18 0.83 -29.36 27.62
N ALA A 19 1.89 -29.65 26.87
CA ALA A 19 3.08 -28.82 26.83
C ALA A 19 2.95 -27.80 25.69
N VAL A 20 3.26 -26.54 26.00
CA VAL A 20 3.33 -25.47 25.00
C VAL A 20 4.80 -25.13 24.77
N LEU A 21 5.31 -25.50 23.59
CA LEU A 21 6.69 -25.29 23.19
C LEU A 21 6.76 -24.09 22.24
N PRO A 22 7.28 -22.93 22.68
CA PRO A 22 7.39 -21.77 21.81
C PRO A 22 8.42 -22.03 20.69
N VAL A 23 8.03 -21.72 19.46
CA VAL A 23 8.92 -21.76 18.28
C VAL A 23 9.31 -20.33 17.93
N ARG A 24 10.61 -20.06 17.92
CA ARG A 24 11.18 -18.75 17.59
C ARG A 24 12.14 -18.86 16.41
N HIS A 25 12.31 -17.74 15.69
CA HIS A 25 13.35 -17.56 14.67
C HIS A 25 14.19 -16.35 15.07
N GLY A 26 15.35 -16.59 15.68
CA GLY A 26 16.04 -15.56 16.48
C GLY A 26 15.15 -15.08 17.63
N ASP A 27 15.06 -13.77 17.82
CA ASP A 27 14.21 -13.18 18.87
C ASP A 27 12.72 -13.15 18.51
N ARG A 28 12.34 -13.48 17.27
CA ARG A 28 10.97 -13.38 16.79
C ARG A 28 10.17 -14.64 17.10
N PRO A 29 9.03 -14.57 17.83
CA PRO A 29 8.13 -15.71 17.97
C PRO A 29 7.44 -16.00 16.63
N VAL A 30 7.48 -17.27 16.21
CA VAL A 30 6.89 -17.76 14.95
C VAL A 30 5.59 -18.53 15.23
N GLY A 31 5.55 -19.25 16.34
CA GLY A 31 4.42 -20.08 16.72
C GLY A 31 4.67 -20.78 18.05
N ALA A 32 3.80 -21.71 18.39
CA ALA A 32 4.02 -22.67 19.45
C ALA A 32 3.53 -24.05 19.01
N TRP A 33 4.25 -25.10 19.39
CA TRP A 33 3.74 -26.45 19.36
C TRP A 33 2.95 -26.73 20.62
N ILE A 34 1.71 -27.19 20.45
CA ILE A 34 0.89 -27.70 21.54
C ILE A 34 1.01 -29.22 21.48
N VAL A 35 1.77 -29.79 22.41
CA VAL A 35 2.06 -31.22 22.48
C VAL A 35 1.23 -31.82 23.61
N GLY A 36 0.27 -32.67 23.23
CA GLY A 36 -0.45 -33.56 24.13
C GLY A 36 0.17 -34.96 24.15
N SER A 37 -0.54 -35.92 24.75
CA SER A 37 -0.06 -37.30 24.89
C SER A 37 0.18 -38.02 23.56
N ASP A 38 -0.66 -37.77 22.55
CA ASP A 38 -0.57 -38.42 21.22
C ASP A 38 -0.64 -37.44 20.04
N THR A 39 -0.72 -36.13 20.32
CA THR A 39 -0.92 -35.12 19.28
C THR A 39 0.03 -33.96 19.46
N ALA A 40 0.66 -33.51 18.38
CA ALA A 40 1.36 -32.24 18.33
C ALA A 40 0.69 -31.35 17.27
N VAL A 41 0.21 -30.17 17.68
CA VAL A 41 -0.43 -29.20 16.78
C VAL A 41 0.36 -27.91 16.80
N PHE A 42 0.77 -27.44 15.62
CA PHE A 42 1.43 -26.15 15.48
C PHE A 42 0.39 -25.03 15.45
N ARG A 43 0.58 -24.01 16.29
CA ARG A 43 -0.20 -22.77 16.29
C ARG A 43 0.71 -21.60 15.91
N PRO A 44 0.55 -21.01 14.72
CA PRO A 44 1.35 -19.85 14.31
C PRO A 44 0.96 -18.61 15.12
N VAL A 45 1.93 -17.75 15.40
CA VAL A 45 1.68 -16.41 15.94
C VAL A 45 1.28 -15.50 14.79
N VAL A 46 -0.01 -15.13 14.74
CA VAL A 46 -0.50 -14.12 13.81
C VAL A 46 -0.37 -12.76 14.49
N ASP A 47 0.56 -11.95 14.00
CA ASP A 47 0.67 -10.55 14.39
C ASP A 47 -0.44 -9.74 13.70
N VAL A 48 -1.55 -9.57 14.42
CA VAL A 48 -2.75 -8.85 13.93
C VAL A 48 -2.40 -7.40 13.61
N SER A 49 -1.49 -6.78 14.37
CA SER A 49 -1.05 -5.40 14.12
C SER A 49 -0.29 -5.29 12.81
N ARG A 50 0.61 -6.24 12.52
CA ARG A 50 1.32 -6.29 11.25
C ARG A 50 0.39 -6.59 10.08
N LEU A 51 -0.60 -7.47 10.26
CA LEU A 51 -1.62 -7.75 9.25
C LEU A 51 -2.47 -6.51 8.95
N ALA A 52 -2.92 -5.80 9.99
CA ALA A 52 -3.67 -4.57 9.86
C ALA A 52 -2.84 -3.48 9.17
N ALA A 53 -1.58 -3.32 9.55
CA ALA A 53 -0.66 -2.38 8.91
C ALA A 53 -0.45 -2.70 7.42
N ALA A 54 -0.28 -3.98 7.07
CA ALA A 54 -0.14 -4.42 5.68
C ALA A 54 -1.42 -4.15 4.88
N ALA A 55 -2.59 -4.44 5.46
CA ALA A 55 -3.88 -4.18 4.83
C ALA A 55 -4.11 -2.68 4.59
N LEU A 56 -3.79 -1.83 5.58
CA LEU A 56 -3.86 -0.37 5.45
C LEU A 56 -2.91 0.15 4.37
N ALA A 57 -1.68 -0.35 4.33
CA ALA A 57 -0.70 0.02 3.31
C ALA A 57 -1.17 -0.35 1.89
N ALA A 58 -1.75 -1.55 1.73
CA ALA A 58 -2.31 -1.99 0.46
C ALA A 58 -3.50 -1.12 0.02
N ALA A 59 -4.40 -0.78 0.95
CA ALA A 59 -5.51 0.12 0.68
C ALA A 59 -5.03 1.53 0.29
N ALA A 60 -4.04 2.07 0.98
CA ALA A 60 -3.42 3.35 0.64
C ALA A 60 -2.79 3.32 -0.77
N ALA A 61 -2.03 2.26 -1.10
CA ALA A 61 -1.46 2.12 -2.44
C ALA A 61 -2.54 2.06 -3.53
N ALA A 62 -3.61 1.30 -3.30
CA ALA A 62 -4.72 1.19 -4.23
C ALA A 62 -5.42 2.55 -4.45
N THR A 63 -5.72 3.28 -3.38
CA THR A 63 -6.35 4.61 -3.48
C THR A 63 -5.48 5.60 -4.26
N ILE A 64 -4.17 5.63 -4.00
CA ILE A 64 -3.22 6.46 -4.77
C ILE A 64 -3.26 6.08 -6.25
N ALA A 65 -3.19 4.78 -6.56
CA ALA A 65 -3.25 4.31 -7.95
C ALA A 65 -4.56 4.72 -8.65
N THR A 66 -5.70 4.60 -7.96
CA THR A 66 -6.99 5.04 -8.49
C THR A 66 -7.03 6.54 -8.76
N VAL A 67 -6.51 7.37 -7.83
CA VAL A 67 -6.40 8.82 -8.04
C VAL A 67 -5.53 9.13 -9.24
N VAL A 68 -4.37 8.48 -9.38
CA VAL A 68 -3.49 8.69 -10.54
C VAL A 68 -4.22 8.36 -11.83
N VAL A 69 -4.88 7.20 -11.93
CA VAL A 69 -5.61 6.79 -13.14
C VAL A 69 -6.77 7.73 -13.46
N THR A 70 -7.55 8.12 -12.45
CA THR A 70 -8.74 8.98 -12.65
C THR A 70 -8.38 10.44 -12.94
N CYS A 71 -7.26 10.93 -12.42
CA CYS A 71 -6.75 12.27 -12.68
C CYS A 71 -5.90 12.37 -13.96
N ARG A 72 -5.44 11.25 -14.54
CA ARG A 72 -4.76 11.20 -15.85
C ARG A 72 -5.78 11.38 -16.99
N ARG A 73 -6.39 12.56 -17.10
CA ARG A 73 -7.06 12.96 -18.33
C ARG A 73 -6.01 13.46 -19.31
N PRO A 74 -5.85 12.86 -20.50
CA PRO A 74 -4.95 13.41 -21.51
C PRO A 74 -5.44 14.81 -21.88
N ALA A 75 -4.61 15.83 -21.64
CA ALA A 75 -4.96 17.23 -21.88
C ALA A 75 -5.13 17.56 -23.38
N ILE A 76 -4.60 16.69 -24.24
CA ILE A 76 -4.57 16.85 -25.69
C ILE A 76 -4.96 15.48 -26.29
N GLY A 77 -5.91 15.50 -27.23
CA GLY A 77 -6.27 14.31 -28.01
C GLY A 77 -5.24 14.02 -29.11
N ALA A 78 -5.72 13.62 -30.29
CA ALA A 78 -4.84 13.34 -31.43
C ALA A 78 -4.16 14.62 -31.94
N VAL A 79 -2.83 14.52 -32.13
CA VAL A 79 -2.01 15.53 -32.79
C VAL A 79 -1.85 15.09 -34.25
N THR A 80 -2.35 15.89 -35.20
CA THR A 80 -2.22 15.59 -36.63
C THR A 80 -1.46 16.71 -37.33
N MET A 81 -0.48 16.35 -38.15
CA MET A 81 0.24 17.29 -38.99
C MET A 81 -0.46 17.42 -40.34
N GLY A 82 -0.77 18.64 -40.77
CA GLY A 82 -1.34 18.91 -42.08
C GLY A 82 -0.28 18.97 -43.18
N PRO A 83 -0.66 18.75 -44.46
CA PRO A 83 0.23 18.98 -45.59
C PRO A 83 0.59 20.47 -45.64
N GLY A 84 1.84 20.79 -45.30
CA GLY A 84 2.32 22.16 -45.09
C GLY A 84 2.93 22.44 -43.71
N GLY A 85 2.98 21.45 -42.80
CA GLY A 85 3.72 21.54 -41.54
C GLY A 85 2.94 22.13 -40.35
N TRP A 86 1.66 22.47 -40.53
CA TRP A 86 0.81 22.93 -39.44
C TRP A 86 0.41 21.76 -38.52
N ILE A 87 0.38 22.02 -37.21
CA ILE A 87 -0.05 21.05 -36.20
C ILE A 87 -1.50 21.35 -35.80
N SER A 88 -2.41 20.42 -36.07
CA SER A 88 -3.80 20.48 -35.58
C SER A 88 -3.94 19.61 -34.33
N LEU A 89 -4.44 20.22 -33.25
CA LEU A 89 -4.75 19.55 -31.99
C LEU A 89 -6.26 19.33 -31.92
N LYS A 90 -6.73 18.08 -32.02
CA LYS A 90 -8.17 17.76 -31.92
C LYS A 90 -8.54 17.29 -30.51
N ARG A 91 -9.78 17.57 -30.09
CA ARG A 91 -10.34 17.27 -28.75
C ARG A 91 -9.56 17.91 -27.60
N THR A 92 -8.99 19.09 -27.82
CA THR A 92 -8.44 19.89 -26.72
C THR A 92 -9.60 20.53 -25.95
N THR A 93 -9.66 20.28 -24.65
CA THR A 93 -10.54 21.10 -23.80
C THR A 93 -9.85 22.45 -23.68
N ARG A 94 -10.53 23.54 -24.08
CA ARG A 94 -9.99 24.89 -23.86
C ARG A 94 -9.75 25.02 -22.35
N PRO A 95 -8.51 25.28 -21.90
CA PRO A 95 -8.25 25.40 -20.47
C PRO A 95 -9.19 26.45 -19.92
N ALA A 96 -9.92 26.11 -18.86
CA ALA A 96 -10.83 27.03 -18.21
C ALA A 96 -9.98 28.17 -17.63
N LEU A 97 -9.84 29.26 -18.39
CA LEU A 97 -9.15 30.49 -17.96
C LEU A 97 -9.78 31.04 -16.67
N PHE A 98 -11.04 30.67 -16.42
CA PHE A 98 -11.77 30.94 -15.21
C PHE A 98 -12.29 29.64 -14.58
N SER A 99 -11.60 29.14 -13.56
CA SER A 99 -12.23 28.22 -12.60
C SER A 99 -13.19 29.02 -11.73
N ALA A 100 -14.45 28.56 -11.63
CA ALA A 100 -15.43 29.06 -10.67
C ALA A 100 -15.17 28.53 -9.24
N ALA A 101 -14.19 27.64 -9.07
CA ALA A 101 -13.84 27.08 -7.78
C ALA A 101 -13.03 28.09 -6.93
N PRO A 102 -13.18 28.06 -5.59
CA PRO A 102 -12.37 28.85 -4.68
C PRO A 102 -10.87 28.59 -4.90
N ARG A 103 -10.04 29.64 -4.74
CA ARG A 103 -8.58 29.53 -4.87
C ARG A 103 -8.04 28.46 -3.93
N PRO A 104 -7.28 27.47 -4.42
CA PRO A 104 -6.68 26.47 -3.56
C PRO A 104 -5.61 27.12 -2.65
N TRP A 105 -5.47 26.61 -1.43
CA TRP A 105 -4.64 27.22 -0.38
C TRP A 105 -3.17 27.35 -0.79
N TRP A 106 -2.63 26.35 -1.51
CA TRP A 106 -1.25 26.36 -2.01
C TRP A 106 -1.00 27.53 -2.98
N ALA A 107 -2.00 27.92 -3.78
CA ALA A 107 -1.86 29.03 -4.72
C ALA A 107 -1.78 30.39 -4.00
N ARG A 108 -2.38 30.50 -2.81
CA ARG A 108 -2.22 31.68 -1.94
C ARG A 108 -0.84 31.72 -1.30
N MET A 109 -0.34 30.57 -0.83
CA MET A 109 1.00 30.49 -0.25
C MET A 109 2.08 30.85 -1.28
N LEU A 110 1.94 30.38 -2.52
CA LEU A 110 2.89 30.68 -3.60
C LEU A 110 2.70 32.07 -4.23
N ARG A 111 1.75 32.90 -3.76
CA ARG A 111 1.36 34.18 -4.37
C ARG A 111 1.18 34.10 -5.90
N ALA A 112 0.64 33.00 -6.40
CA ALA A 112 0.47 32.80 -7.84
C ALA A 112 -0.60 33.77 -8.37
N HIS A 113 -0.24 34.65 -9.30
CA HIS A 113 -1.14 35.63 -9.90
C HIS A 113 -2.02 34.98 -10.97
N ARG A 114 -3.28 35.44 -11.10
CA ARG A 114 -4.18 34.96 -12.16
C ARG A 114 -3.75 35.61 -13.47
N LEU A 115 -3.61 34.80 -14.52
CA LEU A 115 -3.45 35.32 -15.87
C LEU A 115 -4.78 35.97 -16.29
N VAL A 116 -4.81 37.30 -16.37
CA VAL A 116 -5.93 38.07 -16.90
C VAL A 116 -5.63 38.31 -18.38
N VAL A 117 -6.53 37.88 -19.28
CA VAL A 117 -6.42 38.20 -20.70
C VAL A 117 -7.00 39.60 -20.87
N GLU A 118 -6.16 40.54 -21.30
CA GLU A 118 -6.56 41.87 -21.71
C GLU A 118 -7.45 41.76 -22.96
N ARG A 119 -8.56 42.49 -22.97
CA ARG A 119 -9.68 42.27 -23.89
C ARG A 119 -9.53 43.09 -25.16
#